data_AF-A0A5J4USL8-F1
#
_entry.id   AF-A0A5J4USL8-F1
#
_cell.length_a   1.000
_cell.length_b   1.000
_cell.length_c   1.000
_cell.angle_alpha   90.00
_cell.angle_beta   90.00
_cell.angle_gamma   90.00
#
_symmetry.space_group_name_H-M   'P 1'
#
loop_
_entity.id
_entity.type
_entity.pdbx_description
1 polymer ?
#
loop_
_entity_poly.entity_id
_entity_poly.type
_entity_poly.pdbx_seq_one_letter_code
_entity_poly.pdbx_strand_id
1 'polypeptide(L)'
;MAACSNAIKYAKAYEDFDINGVFPNFEDQSQEFYLTENYWLSKVKGYESQDEHQRRDSTNNVKDSDYDYFKQLFKDSNCSICGCKFTFTNKPTLD
;
A
#
# COMPACT_ATOMS: atom_id res chain seq x y z
N MET A 1 13.08 -0.25 28.61
CA MET A 1 11.80 -0.96 28.87
C MET A 1 10.66 -0.58 27.90
N ALA A 2 10.92 0.10 26.77
CA ALA A 2 9.90 0.45 25.77
C ALA A 2 9.66 -0.65 24.71
N ALA A 3 10.69 -1.46 24.42
CA ALA A 3 10.60 -2.54 23.42
C ALA A 3 9.52 -3.58 23.75
N CYS A 4 9.37 -3.95 25.04
CA CYS A 4 8.35 -4.92 25.47
C CYS A 4 6.92 -4.36 25.40
N SER A 5 6.71 -3.07 25.69
CA SER A 5 5.38 -2.43 25.56
C SER A 5 4.87 -2.45 24.13
N ASN A 6 5.74 -2.14 23.17
CA ASN A 6 5.36 -2.10 21.76
C ASN A 6 5.08 -3.50 21.22
N ALA A 7 5.89 -4.49 21.58
CA ALA A 7 5.68 -5.89 21.18
C ALA A 7 4.31 -6.43 21.64
N ILE A 8 3.90 -6.14 22.88
CA ILE A 8 2.59 -6.56 23.41
C ILE A 8 1.44 -5.89 22.66
N LYS A 9 1.56 -4.59 22.34
CA LYS A 9 0.54 -3.86 21.57
C LYS A 9 0.34 -4.45 20.17
N TYR A 10 1.42 -4.75 19.46
CA TYR A 10 1.33 -5.39 18.15
C TYR A 10 0.77 -6.80 18.25
N ALA A 11 1.25 -7.62 19.21
CA ALA A 11 0.71 -8.97 19.42
C ALA A 11 -0.81 -8.95 19.67
N LYS A 12 -1.32 -7.96 20.40
CA LYS A 12 -2.75 -7.77 20.62
C LYS A 12 -3.50 -7.23 19.40
N ALA A 13 -2.92 -6.30 18.65
CA ALA A 13 -3.53 -5.77 17.42
C ALA A 13 -3.66 -6.84 16.31
N TYR A 14 -2.76 -7.82 16.30
CA TYR A 14 -2.76 -8.93 15.34
C TYR A 14 -3.33 -10.24 15.91
N GLU A 15 -3.88 -10.24 17.13
CA GLU A 15 -4.41 -11.45 17.78
C GLU A 15 -5.52 -12.11 16.93
N ASP A 16 -6.34 -11.28 16.26
CA ASP A 16 -7.43 -11.70 15.39
C ASP A 16 -7.09 -11.54 13.89
N PHE A 17 -5.82 -11.33 13.54
CA PHE A 17 -5.42 -11.16 12.14
C PHE A 17 -5.43 -12.52 11.41
N ASP A 18 -6.33 -12.64 10.43
CA ASP A 18 -6.35 -13.75 9.48
C ASP A 18 -6.04 -13.23 8.08
N ILE A 19 -4.99 -13.77 7.45
CA ILE A 19 -4.61 -13.43 6.08
C ILE A 19 -5.68 -13.80 5.06
N ASN A 20 -6.51 -14.80 5.36
CA ASN A 20 -7.65 -15.21 4.54
C ASN A 20 -8.97 -14.64 5.08
N GLY A 21 -8.90 -13.84 6.15
CA GLY A 21 -10.06 -13.24 6.78
C GLY A 21 -10.67 -12.18 5.87
N VAL A 22 -11.99 -12.18 5.79
CA VAL A 22 -12.73 -11.10 5.12
C VAL A 22 -13.04 -10.04 6.17
N PHE A 23 -12.34 -8.91 6.10
CA PHE A 23 -12.54 -7.82 7.05
C PHE A 23 -13.73 -6.95 6.63
N PRO A 24 -14.54 -6.46 7.59
CA PRO A 24 -15.71 -5.67 7.29
C PRO A 24 -15.34 -4.37 6.58
N ASN A 25 -16.14 -4.02 5.57
CA ASN A 25 -16.03 -2.73 4.92
C ASN A 25 -16.54 -1.63 5.85
N PHE A 26 -15.74 -0.58 6.01
CA PHE A 26 -16.18 0.66 6.64
C PHE A 26 -16.87 1.52 5.59
N GLU A 27 -17.85 2.34 5.99
CA GLU A 27 -18.41 3.34 5.09
C GLU A 27 -17.31 4.34 4.70
N ASP A 28 -16.91 4.28 3.44
CA ASP A 28 -15.97 5.21 2.84
C ASP A 28 -16.69 6.11 1.85
N GLN A 29 -16.75 7.39 2.18
CA GLN A 29 -17.37 8.43 1.35
C GLN A 29 -16.34 9.15 0.47
N SER A 30 -15.07 8.71 0.50
CA SER A 30 -14.04 9.33 -0.31
C SER A 30 -14.18 8.95 -1.78
N GLN A 31 -13.64 9.81 -2.65
CA GLN A 31 -13.68 9.57 -4.09
C GLN A 31 -12.84 8.34 -4.46
N GLU A 32 -13.24 7.67 -5.53
CA GLU A 32 -12.44 6.62 -6.16
C GLU A 32 -11.04 7.13 -6.49
N PHE A 33 -10.05 6.27 -6.26
CA PHE A 33 -8.66 6.59 -6.53
C PHE A 33 -8.32 6.25 -7.97
N TYR A 34 -7.80 7.25 -8.69
CA TYR A 34 -7.21 7.09 -10.01
C TYR A 34 -5.75 7.50 -9.98
N LEU A 35 -4.88 6.62 -10.47
CA LEU A 35 -3.44 6.87 -10.45
C LEU A 35 -3.09 8.00 -11.44
N THR A 36 -2.55 9.09 -10.90
CA THR A 36 -2.01 10.20 -11.70
C THR A 36 -0.52 10.04 -11.89
N GLU A 37 0.00 10.55 -13.00
CA GLU A 37 1.44 10.49 -13.32
C GLU A 37 2.28 11.21 -12.26
N ASN A 38 1.87 12.40 -11.81
CA ASN A 38 2.56 13.12 -10.74
C ASN A 38 2.61 12.33 -9.42
N TYR A 39 1.53 11.62 -9.08
CA TYR A 39 1.51 10.77 -7.90
C TYR A 39 2.48 9.59 -8.08
N TRP A 40 2.48 8.95 -9.26
CA TRP A 40 3.39 7.87 -9.60
C TRP A 40 4.86 8.27 -9.49
N LEU A 41 5.25 9.37 -10.13
CA LEU A 41 6.63 9.90 -10.08
C LEU A 41 7.07 10.21 -8.65
N SER A 42 6.17 10.75 -7.82
CA SER A 42 6.44 11.01 -6.40
C SER A 42 6.66 9.71 -5.63
N LYS A 43 5.88 8.67 -5.92
CA LYS A 43 6.01 7.35 -5.29
C LYS A 43 7.31 6.65 -5.68
N VAL A 44 7.64 6.58 -6.96
CA VAL A 44 8.88 5.96 -7.46
C VAL A 44 10.09 6.60 -6.80
N LYS A 45 10.20 7.94 -6.84
CA LYS A 45 11.29 8.69 -6.16
C LYS A 45 11.35 8.42 -4.65
N GLY A 46 10.18 8.31 -4.00
CA GLY A 46 10.09 8.00 -2.59
C GLY A 46 10.61 6.59 -2.25
N TYR A 47 10.38 5.61 -3.12
CA TYR A 47 10.92 4.26 -2.95
C TYR A 47 12.43 4.22 -3.21
N GLU A 48 12.90 4.87 -4.29
CA GLU A 48 14.33 4.99 -4.59
C GLU A 48 15.12 5.61 -3.44
N SER A 49 14.63 6.72 -2.87
CA SER A 49 15.28 7.38 -1.74
C SER A 49 15.33 6.51 -0.48
N GLN A 50 14.27 5.73 -0.23
CA GLN A 50 14.24 4.78 0.89
C GLN A 50 15.24 3.65 0.70
N ASP A 51 15.31 3.09 -0.50
CA ASP A 51 16.20 1.97 -0.80
C ASP A 51 17.67 2.40 -0.84
N GLU A 52 17.96 3.60 -1.35
CA GLU A 52 19.30 4.21 -1.25
C GLU A 52 19.71 4.40 0.22
N HIS A 53 18.82 4.97 1.04
CA HIS A 53 19.08 5.18 2.46
C HIS A 53 19.34 3.86 3.22
N GLN A 54 18.60 2.81 2.87
CA GLN A 54 18.70 1.48 3.47
C GLN A 54 19.74 0.58 2.78
N ARG A 55 20.40 1.07 1.72
CA ARG A 55 21.36 0.31 0.89
C ARG A 55 20.78 -1.01 0.36
N ARG A 56 19.52 -0.99 -0.07
CA ARG A 56 18.85 -2.15 -0.69
C ARG A 56 19.20 -2.23 -2.17
N ASP A 57 19.12 -3.44 -2.72
CA ASP A 57 19.20 -3.64 -4.17
C ASP A 57 17.95 -3.07 -4.84
N SER A 58 18.15 -2.13 -5.77
CA SER A 58 17.09 -1.44 -6.51
C SER A 58 16.96 -1.94 -7.96
N THR A 59 17.68 -3.00 -8.34
CA THR A 59 17.71 -3.51 -9.73
C THR A 59 16.32 -3.79 -10.30
N ASN A 60 15.41 -4.28 -9.44
CA ASN A 60 14.04 -4.66 -9.80
C ASN A 60 12.97 -3.70 -9.26
N ASN A 61 13.36 -2.48 -8.90
CA ASN A 61 12.39 -1.47 -8.46
C ASN A 61 11.48 -1.06 -9.61
N VAL A 62 10.26 -0.65 -9.23
CA VAL A 62 9.33 0.02 -10.14
C VAL A 62 9.96 1.26 -10.74
N LYS A 63 9.65 1.52 -12.00
CA LYS A 63 10.20 2.64 -12.77
C LYS A 63 9.09 3.60 -13.18
N ASP A 64 9.48 4.83 -13.50
CA ASP A 64 8.57 5.83 -14.06
C ASP A 64 7.81 5.27 -15.30
N SER A 65 8.48 4.43 -16.11
CA SER A 65 7.91 3.77 -17.29
C SER A 65 6.78 2.79 -17.00
N ASP A 66 6.61 2.32 -15.77
CA ASP A 66 5.60 1.32 -15.41
C ASP A 66 4.23 1.96 -15.11
N TYR A 67 4.11 3.29 -15.27
CA TYR A 67 2.90 4.06 -14.97
C TYR A 67 1.64 3.46 -15.58
N ASP A 68 1.63 3.18 -16.89
CA ASP A 68 0.43 2.73 -17.59
C ASP A 68 -0.01 1.34 -17.10
N TYR A 69 0.95 0.46 -16.80
CA TYR A 69 0.68 -0.85 -16.23
C TYR A 69 -0.02 -0.72 -14.87
N PHE A 70 0.56 0.06 -13.94
CA PHE A 70 -0.02 0.21 -12.59
C PHE A 70 -1.31 1.02 -12.58
N LYS A 71 -1.46 1.99 -13.48
CA LYS A 71 -2.71 2.73 -13.66
C LYS A 71 -3.85 1.80 -14.03
N GLN A 72 -3.62 0.90 -14.98
CA GLN A 72 -4.64 -0.08 -15.39
C GLN A 72 -4.87 -1.12 -14.29
N LEU A 73 -3.80 -1.62 -13.67
CA LEU A 73 -3.88 -2.58 -12.57
C LEU A 73 -4.75 -2.05 -11.43
N PHE A 74 -4.51 -0.83 -10.96
CA PHE A 74 -5.28 -0.24 -9.85
C PHE A 74 -6.73 0.05 -10.22
N LYS A 75 -6.99 0.39 -11.48
CA LYS A 75 -8.37 0.61 -11.97
C LYS A 75 -9.18 -0.69 -11.97
N ASP A 76 -8.57 -1.77 -12.44
CA ASP A 76 -9.26 -3.04 -12.63
C ASP A 76 -9.32 -3.88 -11.35
N SER A 77 -8.33 -3.72 -10.47
CA SER A 77 -8.23 -4.46 -9.21
C SER A 77 -9.12 -3.88 -8.12
N ASN A 78 -9.25 -4.67 -7.05
CA ASN A 78 -9.86 -4.28 -5.79
C ASN A 78 -8.86 -4.57 -4.65
N CYS A 79 -9.10 -4.00 -3.49
CA CYS A 79 -8.32 -4.31 -2.30
C CYS A 79 -8.45 -5.81 -1.95
N SER A 80 -7.32 -6.50 -1.78
CA SER A 80 -7.30 -7.93 -1.45
C SER A 80 -7.86 -8.24 -0.05
N ILE A 81 -7.81 -7.26 0.87
CA ILE A 81 -8.23 -7.42 2.26
C ILE A 81 -9.76 -7.27 2.42
N CYS A 82 -10.35 -6.31 1.70
CA CYS A 82 -11.76 -5.93 1.92
C CYS A 82 -12.63 -6.06 0.65
N GLY A 83 -12.04 -6.31 -0.51
CA GLY A 83 -12.73 -6.47 -1.78
C GLY A 83 -13.29 -5.17 -2.38
N CYS A 84 -13.15 -4.02 -1.71
CA CYS A 84 -13.60 -2.72 -2.21
C CYS A 84 -12.69 -2.14 -3.30
N LYS A 85 -13.26 -1.23 -4.10
CA LYS A 85 -12.48 -0.37 -4.98
C LYS A 85 -11.56 0.54 -4.18
N PHE A 86 -10.46 0.95 -4.81
CA PHE A 86 -9.52 1.87 -4.19
C PHE A 86 -10.09 3.29 -4.17
N THR A 87 -9.76 4.00 -3.10
CA THR A 87 -10.25 5.35 -2.82
C THR A 87 -9.14 6.18 -2.19
N PHE A 88 -9.39 7.46 -1.92
CA PHE A 88 -8.40 8.29 -1.25
C PHE A 88 -8.15 7.89 0.22
N THR A 89 -9.06 7.19 0.88
CA THR A 89 -8.82 6.65 2.23
C THR A 89 -8.29 5.21 2.19
N ASN A 90 -8.63 4.45 1.15
CA ASN A 90 -8.14 3.11 0.84
C ASN A 90 -7.26 3.12 -0.43
N LYS A 91 -6.07 3.72 -0.33
CA LYS A 91 -5.15 3.81 -1.49
C LYS A 91 -4.48 2.46 -1.76
N PRO A 92 -4.22 2.10 -3.03
CA PRO A 92 -3.42 0.93 -3.34
C PRO A 92 -1.97 1.15 -2.88
N THR A 93 -1.32 0.06 -2.50
CA THR A 93 0.11 0.02 -2.22
C THR A 93 0.83 -0.80 -3.28
N LEU A 94 2.14 -0.60 -3.42
CA LEU A 94 3.02 -1.37 -4.33
C LEU A 94 3.71 -2.52 -3.60
N ASP A 95 3.20 -2.87 -2.42
CA ASP A 95 3.84 -3.78 -1.46
C ASP A 95 3.44 -5.24 -1.72
#